data_AF-A0A1C4JU01-F1
#
_entry.id   AF-A0A1C4JU01-F1
#
_cell.length_a   1.000
_cell.length_b   1.000
_cell.length_c   1.000
_cell.angle_alpha   90.00
_cell.angle_beta   90.00
_cell.angle_gamma   90.00
#
_symmetry.space_group_name_H-M   'P 1'
#
loop_
_entity.id
_entity.type
_entity.pdbx_description
1 polymer ?
#
loop_
_entity_poly.entity_id
_entity_poly.type
_entity_poly.pdbx_seq_one_letter_code
_entity_poly.pdbx_strand_id
1 'polypeptide(L)'
;MIDQQMSLRGGAARLPVRPRTGRFLVLGAVFVCAACGLVYELELVALASYLIGDSVTQASVVLSVMVFAMGIGSLLAKRLRCRAAVGFGMIEAALALIGGSSALVLYASFAWLGDSQYALVGFSLAIGVLIGAEIPLLMTLIQRVDRQDAGGAVADLFAADYVGALVGGLAFPFLLLPMLGQLTGALFTGAVNAAAGGALVLWVFRHDLSPRSRWLLVLANVSVIAVLATATALVDDFERAARRAVYGDQVRVAVQTEVQEVVVTGADRDSLGLYLDGRLRVSARDEYRYHEALVHPAMNGPRARVLILGGGDGLAAREVLRYVDVRAVTVVELDPAVTRLARTDPALSELNDHAFRDPRLTVVGADAFPWLRADHGRYDVVISDLPDPGITASTKLYSAEFYGLIAEAPGPGRAARGA
;
A
#
# COMPACT_ATOMS: atom_id res chain seq x y z
N MET A 1 -20.42 -65.97 -15.80
CA MET A 1 -20.63 -64.78 -16.66
C MET A 1 -21.80 -63.93 -16.16
N ILE A 2 -21.95 -63.74 -14.84
CA ILE A 2 -22.90 -62.83 -14.18
C ILE A 2 -22.26 -62.54 -12.81
N ASP A 3 -21.47 -61.48 -12.68
CA ASP A 3 -21.15 -60.77 -11.40
C ASP A 3 -19.98 -59.78 -11.57
N GLN A 4 -20.07 -58.89 -12.56
CA GLN A 4 -19.08 -57.82 -12.73
C GLN A 4 -19.72 -56.48 -13.12
N GLN A 5 -20.88 -56.17 -12.53
CA GLN A 5 -21.65 -54.94 -12.79
C GLN A 5 -22.09 -54.19 -11.51
N MET A 6 -21.48 -54.47 -10.35
CA MET A 6 -21.69 -53.67 -9.13
C MET A 6 -20.39 -53.03 -8.67
N SER A 7 -20.22 -51.74 -8.99
CA SER A 7 -19.52 -50.70 -8.19
C SER A 7 -18.83 -49.63 -9.04
N LEU A 8 -19.57 -48.96 -9.93
CA LEU A 8 -19.20 -47.65 -10.47
C LEU A 8 -20.36 -46.66 -10.31
N ARG A 9 -20.87 -46.52 -9.09
CA ARG A 9 -21.75 -45.42 -8.69
C ARG A 9 -21.01 -44.47 -7.75
N GLY A 10 -19.91 -43.89 -8.23
CA GLY A 10 -19.38 -42.64 -7.68
C GLY A 10 -20.28 -41.49 -8.14
N GLY A 11 -21.36 -41.22 -7.40
CA GLY A 11 -22.39 -40.25 -7.76
C GLY A 11 -21.81 -38.94 -8.28
N ALA A 12 -22.22 -38.53 -9.48
CA ALA A 12 -22.01 -37.17 -9.96
C ALA A 12 -22.78 -36.23 -9.01
N ALA A 13 -22.14 -35.15 -8.55
CA ALA A 13 -22.82 -34.13 -7.76
C ALA A 13 -23.98 -33.58 -8.59
N ARG A 14 -25.21 -33.62 -8.05
CA ARG A 14 -26.37 -32.98 -8.69
C ARG A 14 -26.25 -31.48 -8.46
N LEU A 15 -25.55 -30.80 -9.36
CA LEU A 15 -25.49 -29.34 -9.37
C LEU A 15 -26.89 -28.79 -9.70
N PRO A 16 -27.30 -27.67 -9.08
CA PRO A 16 -28.57 -27.02 -9.40
C PRO A 16 -28.55 -26.29 -10.75
N VAL A 17 -27.40 -26.25 -11.42
CA VAL A 17 -27.15 -25.55 -12.69
C VAL A 17 -26.57 -26.51 -13.72
N ARG A 18 -26.63 -26.12 -15.00
CA ARG A 18 -26.00 -26.88 -16.10
C ARG A 18 -24.48 -26.98 -15.87
N PRO A 19 -23.81 -28.10 -16.22
CA PRO A 19 -22.38 -28.30 -15.97
C PRO A 19 -21.48 -27.16 -16.51
N ARG A 20 -21.78 -26.65 -17.71
CA ARG A 20 -21.06 -25.48 -18.28
C ARG A 20 -21.19 -24.22 -17.44
N THR A 21 -22.39 -23.94 -16.92
CA THR A 21 -22.64 -22.78 -16.04
C THR A 21 -21.96 -22.98 -14.69
N GLY A 22 -21.98 -24.20 -14.15
CA GLY A 22 -21.24 -24.54 -12.92
C GLY A 22 -19.74 -24.29 -13.07
N ARG A 23 -19.14 -24.74 -14.19
CA ARG A 23 -17.72 -24.52 -14.49
C ARG A 23 -17.39 -23.03 -14.58
N PHE A 24 -18.21 -22.27 -15.31
CA PHE A 24 -18.06 -20.81 -15.41
C PHE A 24 -18.14 -20.11 -14.04
N LEU A 25 -19.08 -20.49 -13.18
CA LEU A 25 -19.22 -19.91 -11.85
C LEU A 25 -18.03 -20.24 -10.93
N VAL A 26 -17.50 -21.46 -11.01
CA VAL A 26 -16.29 -21.83 -10.26
C VAL A 26 -15.08 -21.04 -10.76
N LEU A 27 -14.88 -20.93 -12.08
CA LEU A 27 -13.78 -20.14 -12.64
C LEU A 27 -13.92 -18.64 -12.31
N GLY A 28 -15.15 -18.11 -12.29
CA GLY A 28 -15.42 -16.75 -11.83
C GLY A 28 -15.06 -16.55 -10.36
N ALA A 29 -15.35 -17.53 -9.50
CA ALA A 29 -14.93 -17.48 -8.10
C ALA A 29 -13.40 -17.55 -7.96
N VAL A 30 -12.72 -18.44 -8.71
CA VAL A 30 -11.25 -18.52 -8.75
C VAL A 30 -10.66 -17.15 -9.12
N PHE A 31 -11.18 -16.52 -10.17
CA PHE A 31 -10.75 -15.18 -10.58
C PHE A 31 -10.89 -14.15 -9.45
N VAL A 32 -12.02 -14.13 -8.74
CA VAL A 32 -12.24 -13.18 -7.63
C VAL A 32 -11.33 -13.49 -6.44
N CYS A 33 -11.16 -14.76 -6.08
CA CYS A 33 -10.30 -15.16 -4.95
C CYS A 33 -8.84 -14.80 -5.24
N ALA A 34 -8.36 -15.09 -6.46
CA ALA A 34 -7.01 -14.70 -6.89
C ALA A 34 -6.81 -13.19 -6.91
N ALA A 35 -7.81 -12.42 -7.37
CA ALA A 35 -7.76 -10.96 -7.30
C ALA A 35 -7.67 -10.45 -5.86
N CYS A 36 -8.49 -10.99 -4.95
CA CYS A 36 -8.47 -10.59 -3.53
C CYS A 36 -7.16 -11.01 -2.85
N GLY A 37 -6.66 -12.22 -3.12
CA GLY A 37 -5.40 -12.73 -2.61
C GLY A 37 -4.23 -11.83 -2.96
N LEU A 38 -4.13 -11.40 -4.23
CA LEU A 38 -3.08 -10.47 -4.64
C LEU A 38 -3.26 -9.06 -4.06
N VAL A 39 -4.50 -8.60 -3.88
CA VAL A 39 -4.76 -7.32 -3.20
C VAL A 39 -4.23 -7.36 -1.77
N TYR A 40 -4.51 -8.42 -1.00
CA TYR A 40 -3.97 -8.55 0.37
C TYR A 40 -2.44 -8.59 0.40
N GLU A 41 -1.82 -9.26 -0.57
CA GLU A 41 -0.36 -9.30 -0.70
C GLU A 41 0.23 -7.91 -0.88
N LEU A 42 -0.27 -7.17 -1.88
CA LEU A 42 0.20 -5.83 -2.21
C LEU A 42 -0.09 -4.84 -1.09
N GLU A 43 -1.22 -5.01 -0.40
CA GLU A 43 -1.59 -4.20 0.74
C GLU A 43 -0.62 -4.38 1.91
N LEU A 44 -0.26 -5.62 2.26
CA LEU A 44 0.73 -5.89 3.30
C LEU A 44 2.09 -5.27 2.93
N VAL A 45 2.52 -5.40 1.67
CA VAL A 45 3.77 -4.79 1.18
C VAL A 45 3.72 -3.27 1.26
N ALA A 46 2.60 -2.66 0.88
CA ALA A 46 2.40 -1.21 0.94
C ALA A 46 2.42 -0.70 2.40
N LEU A 47 1.67 -1.35 3.31
CA LEU A 47 1.66 -0.99 4.73
C LEU A 47 3.02 -1.18 5.39
N ALA A 48 3.73 -2.26 5.07
CA ALA A 48 5.04 -2.50 5.64
C ALA A 48 6.03 -1.40 5.21
N SER A 49 5.99 -1.01 3.93
CA SER A 49 6.81 0.08 3.41
C SER A 49 6.47 1.42 4.07
N TYR A 50 5.19 1.68 4.33
CA TYR A 50 4.70 2.90 4.97
C TYR A 50 5.05 2.98 6.46
N LEU A 51 4.74 1.92 7.23
CA LEU A 51 4.84 1.92 8.70
C LEU A 51 6.26 1.62 9.20
N ILE A 52 6.97 0.71 8.53
CA ILE A 52 8.30 0.23 8.97
C ILE A 52 9.41 0.94 8.19
N GLY A 53 9.15 1.33 6.93
CA GLY A 53 10.17 1.81 6.00
C GLY A 53 10.91 0.65 5.31
N ASP A 54 11.95 0.98 4.54
CA ASP A 54 12.77 0.03 3.77
C ASP A 54 11.94 -0.94 2.91
N SER A 55 11.29 -0.36 1.90
CA SER A 55 10.37 -1.04 0.98
C SER A 55 10.89 -2.36 0.39
N VAL A 56 12.19 -2.46 0.07
CA VAL A 56 12.74 -3.64 -0.61
C VAL A 56 12.84 -4.82 0.36
N THR A 57 13.33 -4.57 1.57
CA THR A 57 13.41 -5.61 2.61
C THR A 57 12.02 -6.06 3.01
N GLN A 58 11.09 -5.11 3.23
CA GLN A 58 9.73 -5.45 3.63
C GLN A 58 8.98 -6.24 2.56
N ALA A 59 9.07 -5.82 1.29
CA ALA A 59 8.53 -6.59 0.19
C ALA A 59 9.12 -8.00 0.15
N SER A 60 10.45 -8.12 0.29
CA SER A 60 11.13 -9.42 0.26
C SER A 60 10.67 -10.35 1.38
N VAL A 61 10.48 -9.83 2.60
CA VAL A 61 9.98 -10.59 3.75
C VAL A 61 8.54 -11.05 3.49
N VAL A 62 7.63 -10.15 3.11
CA VAL A 62 6.22 -10.48 2.87
C VAL A 62 6.10 -11.53 1.76
N LEU A 63 6.75 -11.32 0.62
CA LEU A 63 6.72 -12.24 -0.51
C LEU A 63 7.28 -13.62 -0.13
N SER A 64 8.45 -13.67 0.51
CA SER A 64 9.11 -14.94 0.85
C SER A 64 8.33 -15.74 1.90
N VAL A 65 7.84 -15.06 2.95
CA VAL A 65 7.02 -15.68 3.99
C VAL A 65 5.72 -16.18 3.39
N MET A 66 5.06 -15.38 2.54
CA MET A 66 3.78 -15.75 1.97
C MET A 66 3.90 -16.93 0.99
N VAL A 67 4.93 -16.96 0.13
CA VAL A 67 5.18 -18.10 -0.78
C VAL A 67 5.48 -19.39 0.00
N PHE A 68 6.29 -19.31 1.05
CA PHE A 68 6.53 -20.45 1.93
C PHE A 68 5.24 -20.93 2.61
N ALA A 69 4.45 -19.98 3.13
CA ALA A 69 3.17 -20.22 3.76
C ALA A 69 2.15 -20.86 2.80
N MET A 70 2.11 -20.43 1.53
CA MET A 70 1.28 -21.04 0.49
C MET A 70 1.62 -22.53 0.30
N GLY A 71 2.91 -22.88 0.32
CA GLY A 71 3.36 -24.27 0.31
C GLY A 71 2.76 -25.07 1.48
N ILE A 72 2.83 -24.54 2.71
CA ILE A 72 2.25 -25.16 3.90
C ILE A 72 0.72 -25.31 3.78
N GLY A 73 0.03 -24.25 3.34
CA GLY A 73 -1.40 -24.22 3.09
C GLY A 73 -1.86 -25.33 2.17
N SER A 74 -1.16 -25.51 1.05
CA SER A 74 -1.47 -26.54 0.05
C SER A 74 -1.37 -27.97 0.62
N LEU A 75 -0.42 -28.20 1.55
CA LEU A 75 -0.25 -29.48 2.23
C LEU A 75 -1.35 -29.71 3.28
N LEU A 76 -1.70 -28.68 4.07
CA LEU A 76 -2.76 -28.74 5.07
C LEU A 76 -4.13 -28.98 4.43
N ALA A 77 -4.38 -28.38 3.26
CA ALA A 77 -5.62 -28.54 2.50
C ALA A 77 -5.93 -30.00 2.14
N LYS A 78 -4.93 -30.89 2.09
CA LYS A 78 -5.13 -32.32 1.80
C LYS A 78 -6.16 -32.98 2.73
N ARG A 79 -6.23 -32.54 4.00
CA ARG A 79 -7.18 -33.03 5.01
C ARG A 79 -8.60 -32.53 4.77
N LEU A 80 -8.75 -31.36 4.16
CA LEU A 80 -10.03 -30.70 3.90
C LEU A 80 -10.70 -31.17 2.60
N ARG A 81 -9.96 -31.84 1.69
CA ARG A 81 -10.47 -32.34 0.40
C ARG A 81 -11.70 -33.25 0.52
N CYS A 82 -11.80 -34.03 1.60
CA CYS A 82 -12.96 -34.89 1.87
C CYS A 82 -14.27 -34.09 1.96
N ARG A 83 -14.19 -32.82 2.39
CA ARG A 83 -15.29 -31.88 2.50
C ARG A 83 -14.96 -30.57 1.75
N ALA A 84 -14.49 -30.71 0.51
CA ALA A 84 -13.93 -29.59 -0.27
C ALA A 84 -14.80 -28.32 -0.27
N ALA A 85 -16.12 -28.45 -0.48
CA ALA A 85 -17.03 -27.30 -0.50
C ALA A 85 -17.10 -26.56 0.86
N VAL A 86 -17.17 -27.31 1.98
CA VAL A 86 -17.19 -26.71 3.32
C VAL A 86 -15.82 -26.12 3.67
N GLY A 87 -14.75 -26.85 3.37
CA GLY A 87 -13.38 -26.39 3.61
C GLY A 87 -13.09 -25.08 2.87
N PHE A 88 -13.45 -25.02 1.59
CA PHE A 88 -13.30 -23.83 0.76
C PHE A 88 -14.08 -22.66 1.35
N GLY A 89 -15.39 -22.81 1.63
CA GLY A 89 -16.19 -21.71 2.18
C GLY A 89 -15.70 -21.21 3.55
N MET A 90 -15.13 -22.08 4.39
CA MET A 90 -14.52 -21.67 5.66
C MET A 90 -13.18 -20.94 5.46
N ILE A 91 -12.37 -21.37 4.50
CA ILE A 91 -11.11 -20.70 4.14
C ILE A 91 -11.40 -19.31 3.57
N GLU A 92 -12.36 -19.18 2.66
CA GLU A 92 -12.76 -17.89 2.09
C GLU A 92 -13.26 -16.91 3.15
N ALA A 93 -14.07 -17.38 4.10
CA ALA A 93 -14.54 -16.56 5.22
C ALA A 93 -13.39 -16.17 6.16
N ALA A 94 -12.46 -17.09 6.44
CA ALA A 94 -11.29 -16.81 7.27
C ALA A 94 -10.32 -15.84 6.58
N LEU A 95 -10.06 -16.03 5.29
CA LEU A 95 -9.20 -15.17 4.49
C LEU A 95 -9.80 -13.78 4.37
N ALA A 96 -11.11 -13.68 4.12
CA ALA A 96 -11.82 -12.40 4.12
C ALA A 96 -11.68 -11.64 5.44
N LEU A 97 -11.80 -12.33 6.58
CA LEU A 97 -11.65 -11.70 7.89
C LEU A 97 -10.20 -11.30 8.17
N ILE A 98 -9.25 -12.21 7.97
CA ILE A 98 -7.83 -12.01 8.28
C ILE A 98 -7.21 -11.00 7.32
N GLY A 99 -7.42 -11.15 6.01
CA GLY A 99 -6.96 -10.19 4.99
C GLY A 99 -7.69 -8.85 5.09
N GLY A 100 -9.02 -8.86 5.26
CA GLY A 100 -9.77 -7.60 5.35
C GLY A 100 -9.46 -6.79 6.62
N SER A 101 -9.10 -7.45 7.73
CA SER A 101 -8.74 -6.77 8.99
C SER A 101 -7.24 -6.51 9.17
N SER A 102 -6.36 -7.10 8.35
CA SER A 102 -4.91 -7.00 8.56
C SER A 102 -4.43 -5.56 8.57
N ALA A 103 -5.00 -4.72 7.71
CA ALA A 103 -4.63 -3.31 7.58
C ALA A 103 -4.90 -2.51 8.85
N LEU A 104 -6.10 -2.66 9.41
CA LEU A 104 -6.49 -2.03 10.67
C LEU A 104 -5.60 -2.51 11.82
N VAL A 105 -5.34 -3.82 11.91
CA VAL A 105 -4.52 -4.37 13.01
C VAL A 105 -3.06 -3.94 12.91
N LEU A 106 -2.51 -3.86 11.70
CA LEU A 106 -1.15 -3.35 11.46
C LEU A 106 -1.02 -1.89 11.86
N TYR A 107 -1.95 -1.06 11.38
CA TYR A 107 -1.99 0.36 11.74
C TYR A 107 -2.18 0.55 13.25
N ALA A 108 -3.02 -0.27 13.87
CA ALA A 108 -3.22 -0.27 15.32
C ALA A 108 -1.94 -0.64 16.08
N SER A 109 -1.25 -1.68 15.62
CA SER A 109 -0.01 -2.14 16.25
C SER A 109 1.06 -1.05 16.19
N PHE A 110 1.18 -0.37 15.05
CA PHE A 110 2.04 0.80 14.92
C PHE A 110 1.61 1.95 15.86
N ALA A 111 0.33 2.33 15.85
CA ALA A 111 -0.16 3.50 16.59
C ALA A 111 -0.08 3.35 18.12
N TRP A 112 -0.31 2.15 18.66
CA TRP A 112 -0.38 1.93 20.11
C TRP A 112 0.80 1.17 20.70
N LEU A 113 1.40 0.23 19.95
CA LEU A 113 2.56 -0.54 20.44
C LEU A 113 3.89 0.02 19.91
N GLY A 114 3.87 0.88 18.89
CA GLY A 114 5.08 1.45 18.28
C GLY A 114 5.85 0.47 17.38
N ASP A 115 5.35 -0.75 17.20
CA ASP A 115 5.94 -1.78 16.34
C ASP A 115 4.85 -2.59 15.64
N SER A 116 5.04 -2.87 14.36
CA SER A 116 4.13 -3.65 13.51
C SER A 116 4.79 -4.86 12.84
N GLN A 117 6.09 -5.08 13.03
CA GLN A 117 6.83 -6.10 12.29
C GLN A 117 6.34 -7.52 12.60
N TYR A 118 6.06 -7.83 13.87
CA TYR A 118 5.54 -9.14 14.25
C TYR A 118 4.12 -9.38 13.74
N ALA A 119 3.28 -8.35 13.77
CA ALA A 119 1.93 -8.43 13.20
C ALA A 119 2.00 -8.67 11.68
N LEU A 120 2.89 -7.98 10.97
CA LEU A 120 3.10 -8.14 9.54
C LEU A 120 3.48 -9.58 9.16
N VAL A 121 4.48 -10.14 9.83
CA VAL A 121 4.90 -11.52 9.58
C VAL A 121 3.78 -12.50 9.93
N GLY A 122 3.05 -12.26 11.03
CA GLY A 122 1.91 -13.08 11.43
C GLY A 122 0.78 -13.10 10.41
N PHE A 123 0.37 -11.93 9.90
CA PHE A 123 -0.65 -11.81 8.87
C PHE A 123 -0.18 -12.37 7.53
N SER A 124 1.06 -12.10 7.10
CA SER A 124 1.65 -12.68 5.89
C SER A 124 1.64 -14.21 5.92
N LEU A 125 2.03 -14.81 7.05
CA LEU A 125 1.97 -16.25 7.24
C LEU A 125 0.52 -16.77 7.20
N ALA A 126 -0.41 -16.13 7.90
CA ALA A 126 -1.80 -16.57 7.97
C ALA A 126 -2.50 -16.48 6.60
N ILE A 127 -2.36 -15.36 5.91
CA ILE A 127 -2.91 -15.12 4.58
C ILE A 127 -2.31 -16.09 3.57
N GLY A 128 -0.98 -16.26 3.56
CA GLY A 128 -0.32 -17.21 2.67
C GLY A 128 -0.76 -18.65 2.89
N VAL A 129 -0.93 -19.10 4.14
CA VAL A 129 -1.46 -20.44 4.44
C VAL A 129 -2.89 -20.61 3.89
N LEU A 130 -3.73 -19.58 3.99
CA LEU A 130 -5.12 -19.64 3.52
C LEU A 130 -5.19 -19.67 1.99
N ILE A 131 -4.49 -18.74 1.31
CA ILE A 131 -4.39 -18.70 -0.16
C ILE A 131 -3.83 -20.03 -0.69
N GLY A 132 -2.76 -20.56 -0.09
CA GLY A 132 -2.18 -21.84 -0.50
C GLY A 132 -3.13 -23.02 -0.34
N ALA A 133 -4.09 -22.94 0.57
CA ALA A 133 -5.07 -23.99 0.79
C ALA A 133 -6.20 -23.98 -0.25
N GLU A 134 -6.41 -22.89 -0.98
CA GLU A 134 -7.50 -22.72 -1.96
C GLU A 134 -7.32 -23.58 -3.19
N ILE A 135 -6.14 -23.55 -3.83
CA ILE A 135 -5.90 -24.23 -5.11
C ILE A 135 -6.25 -25.73 -5.05
N PRO A 136 -5.82 -26.52 -4.05
CA PRO A 136 -6.20 -27.93 -3.95
C PRO A 136 -7.71 -28.16 -3.77
N LEU A 137 -8.41 -27.24 -3.10
CA LEU A 137 -9.84 -27.34 -2.86
C LEU A 137 -10.63 -26.96 -4.10
N LEU A 138 -10.28 -25.86 -4.76
CA LEU A 138 -10.83 -25.42 -6.04
C LEU A 138 -10.64 -26.50 -7.11
N MET A 139 -9.46 -27.10 -7.19
CA MET A 139 -9.20 -28.23 -8.09
C MET A 139 -10.16 -29.40 -7.83
N THR A 140 -10.39 -29.73 -6.56
CA THR A 140 -11.34 -30.77 -6.16
C THR A 140 -12.78 -30.39 -6.55
N LEU A 141 -13.15 -29.10 -6.48
CA LEU A 141 -14.46 -28.61 -6.87
C LEU A 141 -14.66 -28.62 -8.39
N ILE A 142 -13.67 -28.18 -9.18
CA ILE A 142 -13.74 -28.21 -10.65
C ILE A 142 -13.86 -29.65 -11.16
N GLN A 143 -13.06 -30.58 -10.64
CA GLN A 143 -13.13 -32.01 -11.02
C GLN A 143 -14.48 -32.67 -10.69
N ARG A 144 -15.25 -32.11 -9.75
CA ARG A 144 -16.62 -32.57 -9.47
C ARG A 144 -17.62 -32.08 -10.50
N VAL A 145 -17.39 -30.90 -11.08
CA VAL A 145 -18.24 -30.29 -12.11
C VAL A 145 -17.95 -30.89 -13.49
N ASP A 146 -16.68 -31.14 -13.81
CA ASP A 146 -16.25 -31.68 -15.10
C ASP A 146 -15.24 -32.82 -14.91
N ARG A 147 -15.70 -34.06 -15.14
CA ARG A 147 -14.90 -35.28 -14.99
C ARG A 147 -14.17 -35.70 -16.27
N GLN A 148 -14.43 -35.05 -17.40
CA GLN A 148 -14.02 -35.56 -18.71
C GLN A 148 -12.68 -34.99 -19.21
N ASP A 149 -12.18 -33.90 -18.60
CA ASP A 149 -10.89 -33.30 -18.96
C ASP A 149 -10.17 -32.71 -17.73
N ALA A 150 -9.45 -33.57 -17.02
CA ALA A 150 -8.69 -33.15 -15.85
C ALA A 150 -7.53 -32.20 -16.21
N GLY A 151 -6.94 -32.34 -17.41
CA GLY A 151 -5.83 -31.50 -17.86
C GLY A 151 -6.28 -30.09 -18.22
N GLY A 152 -7.35 -29.97 -19.02
CA GLY A 152 -7.96 -28.68 -19.34
C GLY A 152 -8.54 -27.97 -18.11
N ALA A 153 -9.08 -28.71 -17.14
CA ALA A 153 -9.53 -28.16 -15.87
C ALA A 153 -8.40 -27.49 -15.05
N VAL A 154 -7.19 -28.08 -15.05
CA VAL A 154 -6.01 -27.47 -14.42
C VAL A 154 -5.60 -26.20 -15.15
N ALA A 155 -5.53 -26.26 -16.48
CA ALA A 155 -5.09 -25.13 -17.30
C ALA A 155 -6.04 -23.93 -17.14
N ASP A 156 -7.36 -24.16 -17.19
CA ASP A 156 -8.36 -23.11 -17.00
C ASP A 156 -8.32 -22.52 -15.58
N LEU A 157 -8.07 -23.35 -14.56
CA LEU A 157 -7.94 -22.89 -13.18
C LEU A 157 -6.76 -21.92 -13.06
N PHE A 158 -5.58 -22.30 -13.54
CA PHE A 158 -4.40 -21.42 -13.52
C PHE A 158 -4.59 -20.18 -14.40
N ALA A 159 -5.27 -20.30 -15.55
CA ALA A 159 -5.57 -19.14 -16.39
C ALA A 159 -6.47 -18.13 -15.64
N ALA A 160 -7.53 -18.61 -14.99
CA ALA A 160 -8.42 -17.76 -14.19
C ALA A 160 -7.68 -17.13 -12.99
N ASP A 161 -6.80 -17.89 -12.35
CA ASP A 161 -5.96 -17.45 -11.24
C ASP A 161 -5.00 -16.32 -11.68
N TYR A 162 -4.22 -16.52 -12.75
CA TYR A 162 -3.30 -15.51 -13.25
C TYR A 162 -4.00 -14.23 -13.73
N VAL A 163 -5.14 -14.38 -14.41
CA VAL A 163 -5.93 -13.23 -14.88
C VAL A 163 -6.57 -12.50 -13.69
N GLY A 164 -7.05 -13.24 -12.68
CA GLY A 164 -7.56 -12.68 -11.43
C GLY A 164 -6.49 -11.90 -10.68
N ALA A 165 -5.32 -12.50 -10.48
CA ALA A 165 -4.17 -11.87 -9.88
C ALA A 165 -3.79 -10.59 -10.63
N LEU A 166 -3.62 -10.62 -11.96
CA LEU A 166 -3.33 -9.42 -12.76
C LEU A 166 -4.36 -8.30 -12.52
N VAL A 167 -5.65 -8.62 -12.55
CA VAL A 167 -6.71 -7.63 -12.33
C VAL A 167 -6.67 -7.09 -10.91
N GLY A 168 -6.51 -7.94 -9.90
CA GLY A 168 -6.37 -7.52 -8.51
C GLY A 168 -5.17 -6.60 -8.29
N GLY A 169 -4.03 -6.95 -8.92
CA GLY A 169 -2.78 -6.21 -8.79
C GLY A 169 -2.81 -4.83 -9.42
N LEU A 170 -3.59 -4.66 -10.49
CA LEU A 170 -3.86 -3.34 -11.08
C LEU A 170 -4.99 -2.61 -10.34
N ALA A 171 -6.01 -3.33 -9.88
CA ALA A 171 -7.13 -2.72 -9.15
C ALA A 171 -6.67 -2.10 -7.83
N PHE A 172 -5.69 -2.69 -7.14
CA PHE A 172 -5.19 -2.15 -5.87
C PHE A 172 -4.70 -0.69 -5.99
N PRO A 173 -3.63 -0.38 -6.76
CA PRO A 173 -3.08 0.98 -6.83
C PRO A 173 -3.95 1.95 -7.67
N PHE A 174 -4.69 1.47 -8.68
CA PHE A 174 -5.41 2.34 -9.61
C PHE A 174 -6.90 2.52 -9.31
N LEU A 175 -7.51 1.65 -8.50
CA LEU A 175 -8.95 1.71 -8.20
C LEU A 175 -9.23 1.74 -6.70
N LEU A 176 -8.73 0.76 -5.94
CA LEU A 176 -9.03 0.64 -4.51
C LEU A 176 -8.37 1.77 -3.71
N LEU A 177 -7.07 2.00 -3.92
CA LEU A 177 -6.34 3.03 -3.19
C LEU A 177 -6.90 4.44 -3.45
N PRO A 178 -7.16 4.89 -4.70
CA PRO A 178 -7.64 6.25 -4.95
C PRO A 178 -9.11 6.47 -4.55
N MET A 179 -9.97 5.45 -4.65
CA MET A 179 -11.41 5.60 -4.38
C MET A 179 -11.80 5.31 -2.94
N LEU A 180 -11.20 4.29 -2.33
CA LEU A 180 -11.58 3.81 -0.99
C LEU A 180 -10.51 4.14 0.05
N GLY A 181 -9.28 4.41 -0.36
CA GLY A 181 -8.14 4.46 0.54
C GLY A 181 -7.70 3.06 0.96
N GLN A 182 -6.62 3.01 1.75
CA GLN A 182 -5.97 1.75 2.11
C GLN A 182 -6.83 0.88 3.04
N LEU A 183 -7.25 1.42 4.20
CA LEU A 183 -8.01 0.65 5.20
C LEU A 183 -9.39 0.17 4.70
N THR A 184 -10.15 1.06 4.07
CA THR A 184 -11.47 0.71 3.50
C THR A 184 -11.32 -0.24 2.32
N GLY A 185 -10.26 -0.09 1.51
CA GLY A 185 -9.93 -0.99 0.41
C GLY A 185 -9.71 -2.44 0.88
N ALA A 186 -8.99 -2.64 1.98
CA ALA A 186 -8.80 -3.93 2.64
C ALA A 186 -10.14 -4.58 2.99
N LEU A 187 -10.97 -3.84 3.73
CA LEU A 187 -12.25 -4.30 4.25
C LEU A 187 -13.23 -4.63 3.12
N PHE A 188 -13.25 -3.80 2.09
CA PHE A 188 -14.06 -4.01 0.89
C PHE A 188 -13.62 -5.27 0.14
N THR A 189 -12.31 -5.49 -0.02
CA THR A 189 -11.75 -6.70 -0.61
C THR A 189 -12.16 -7.94 0.20
N GLY A 190 -12.09 -7.84 1.53
CA GLY A 190 -12.62 -8.84 2.47
C GLY A 190 -14.09 -9.18 2.20
N ALA A 191 -14.94 -8.17 2.09
CA ALA A 191 -16.37 -8.35 1.85
C ALA A 191 -16.65 -9.01 0.49
N VAL A 192 -15.93 -8.61 -0.57
CA VAL A 192 -16.03 -9.21 -1.90
C VAL A 192 -15.60 -10.68 -1.88
N ASN A 193 -14.50 -11.00 -1.20
CA ASN A 193 -13.99 -12.37 -1.07
C ASN A 193 -15.00 -13.28 -0.35
N ALA A 194 -15.49 -12.84 0.82
CA ALA A 194 -16.51 -13.53 1.59
C ALA A 194 -17.81 -13.75 0.78
N ALA A 195 -18.24 -12.73 0.04
CA ALA A 195 -19.43 -12.82 -0.80
C ALA A 195 -19.24 -13.82 -1.95
N ALA A 196 -18.11 -13.79 -2.65
CA ALA A 196 -17.82 -14.68 -3.77
C ALA A 196 -17.69 -16.14 -3.33
N GLY A 197 -16.87 -16.41 -2.31
CA GLY A 197 -16.69 -17.75 -1.75
C GLY A 197 -17.98 -18.32 -1.15
N GLY A 198 -18.69 -17.49 -0.37
CA GLY A 198 -19.98 -17.85 0.21
C GLY A 198 -21.04 -18.15 -0.86
N ALA A 199 -21.17 -17.31 -1.89
CA ALA A 199 -22.10 -17.52 -2.99
C ALA A 199 -21.79 -18.82 -3.74
N LEU A 200 -20.52 -19.10 -4.06
CA LEU A 200 -20.14 -20.33 -4.74
C LEU A 200 -20.59 -21.56 -3.94
N VAL A 201 -20.26 -21.62 -2.65
CA VAL A 201 -20.54 -22.79 -1.82
C VAL A 201 -22.03 -22.93 -1.50
N LEU A 202 -22.67 -21.85 -1.07
CA LEU A 202 -24.06 -21.86 -0.62
C LEU A 202 -25.07 -21.94 -1.76
N TRP A 203 -24.69 -21.52 -2.97
CA TRP A 203 -25.56 -21.59 -4.16
C TRP A 203 -25.22 -22.77 -5.07
N VAL A 204 -23.98 -22.88 -5.55
CA VAL A 204 -23.59 -23.89 -6.55
C VAL A 204 -23.44 -25.26 -5.92
N PHE A 205 -22.78 -25.35 -4.76
CA PHE A 205 -22.53 -26.62 -4.06
C PHE A 205 -23.53 -26.90 -2.92
N ARG A 206 -24.70 -26.26 -2.94
CA ARG A 206 -25.72 -26.37 -1.88
C ARG A 206 -26.16 -27.81 -1.56
N HIS A 207 -26.08 -28.70 -2.53
CA HIS A 207 -26.47 -30.12 -2.41
C HIS A 207 -25.35 -31.00 -1.84
N ASP A 208 -24.11 -30.52 -1.80
CA ASP A 208 -22.96 -31.18 -1.17
C ASP A 208 -22.88 -30.89 0.34
N LEU A 209 -23.75 -30.02 0.86
CA LEU A 209 -23.76 -29.56 2.24
C LEU A 209 -24.78 -30.31 3.09
N SER A 210 -24.35 -30.79 4.25
CA SER A 210 -25.29 -31.16 5.32
C SER A 210 -26.06 -29.92 5.83
N PRO A 211 -27.28 -30.07 6.37
CA PRO A 211 -28.02 -28.93 6.95
C PRO A 211 -27.23 -28.17 8.01
N ARG A 212 -26.47 -28.89 8.86
CA ARG A 212 -25.59 -28.31 9.88
C ARG A 212 -24.45 -27.50 9.28
N SER A 213 -23.74 -28.05 8.29
CA SER A 213 -22.64 -27.33 7.63
C SER A 213 -23.13 -26.13 6.82
N ARG A 214 -24.33 -26.20 6.24
CA ARG A 214 -24.93 -25.07 5.54
C ARG A 214 -25.21 -23.91 6.51
N TRP A 215 -25.84 -24.18 7.65
CA TRP A 215 -26.08 -23.16 8.67
C TRP A 215 -24.79 -22.59 9.26
N LEU A 216 -23.78 -23.45 9.50
CA LEU A 216 -22.46 -23.00 9.94
C LEU A 216 -21.84 -22.02 8.94
N LEU A 217 -21.84 -22.35 7.65
CA LEU A 217 -21.28 -21.48 6.61
C LEU A 217 -22.05 -20.17 6.47
N VAL A 218 -23.38 -20.20 6.53
CA VAL A 218 -24.21 -18.99 6.52
C VAL A 218 -23.88 -18.10 7.71
N LEU A 219 -23.83 -18.68 8.92
CA LEU A 219 -23.51 -17.93 10.14
C LEU A 219 -22.09 -17.36 10.07
N ALA A 220 -21.11 -18.14 9.63
CA ALA A 220 -19.73 -17.69 9.48
C ALA A 220 -19.65 -16.53 8.47
N ASN A 221 -20.23 -16.69 7.29
CA ASN A 221 -20.17 -15.67 6.24
C ASN A 221 -20.89 -14.38 6.64
N VAL A 222 -22.10 -14.49 7.21
CA VAL A 222 -22.86 -13.33 7.69
C VAL A 222 -22.11 -12.63 8.83
N SER A 223 -21.51 -13.38 9.75
CA SER A 223 -20.73 -12.79 10.85
C SER A 223 -19.49 -12.06 10.33
N VAL A 224 -18.75 -12.64 9.37
CA VAL A 224 -17.58 -12.00 8.77
C VAL A 224 -17.99 -10.72 8.03
N ILE A 225 -19.02 -10.77 7.18
CA ILE A 225 -19.51 -9.59 6.47
C ILE A 225 -20.00 -8.52 7.45
N ALA A 226 -20.69 -8.89 8.52
CA ALA A 226 -21.14 -7.95 9.55
C ALA A 226 -19.97 -7.30 10.29
N VAL A 227 -18.93 -8.07 10.64
CA VAL A 227 -17.71 -7.55 11.27
C VAL A 227 -17.00 -6.59 10.33
N LEU A 228 -16.79 -6.97 9.07
CA LEU A 228 -16.13 -6.12 8.08
C LEU A 228 -16.93 -4.85 7.82
N ALA A 229 -18.25 -4.93 7.66
CA ALA A 229 -19.12 -3.78 7.47
C ALA A 229 -19.13 -2.84 8.70
N THR A 230 -19.12 -3.40 9.90
CA THR A 230 -19.02 -2.62 11.14
C THR A 230 -17.67 -1.93 11.23
N ALA A 231 -16.57 -2.64 10.90
CA ALA A 231 -15.24 -2.06 10.83
C ALA A 231 -15.20 -0.92 9.82
N THR A 232 -15.76 -1.09 8.61
CA THR A 232 -15.86 -0.06 7.58
C THR A 232 -16.60 1.18 8.07
N ALA A 233 -17.73 1.00 8.77
CA ALA A 233 -18.49 2.11 9.33
C ALA A 233 -17.74 2.87 10.44
N LEU A 234 -16.74 2.24 11.07
CA LEU A 234 -15.94 2.80 12.15
C LEU A 234 -14.52 3.21 11.71
N VAL A 235 -14.17 3.08 10.42
CA VAL A 235 -12.82 3.43 9.92
C VAL A 235 -12.47 4.88 10.24
N ASP A 236 -13.38 5.83 10.01
CA ASP A 236 -13.10 7.25 10.25
C ASP A 236 -12.85 7.57 11.73
N ASP A 237 -13.57 6.90 12.64
CA ASP A 237 -13.35 7.02 14.09
C ASP A 237 -12.02 6.39 14.49
N PHE A 238 -11.70 5.22 13.91
CA PHE A 238 -10.44 4.53 14.12
C PHE A 238 -9.24 5.37 13.64
N GLU A 239 -9.29 5.92 12.43
CA GLU A 239 -8.23 6.78 11.90
C GLU A 239 -8.03 8.00 12.79
N ARG A 240 -9.11 8.66 13.22
CA ARG A 240 -9.03 9.79 14.16
C ARG A 240 -8.38 9.39 15.48
N ALA A 241 -8.74 8.23 16.03
CA ALA A 241 -8.16 7.73 17.28
C ALA A 241 -6.67 7.38 17.13
N ALA A 242 -6.31 6.70 16.03
CA ALA A 242 -4.94 6.31 15.75
C ALA A 242 -4.05 7.53 15.47
N ARG A 243 -4.54 8.53 14.72
CA ARG A 243 -3.83 9.80 14.52
C ARG A 243 -3.57 10.54 15.83
N ARG A 244 -4.53 10.56 16.77
CA ARG A 244 -4.30 11.14 18.11
C ARG A 244 -3.24 10.37 18.89
N ALA A 245 -3.21 9.04 18.77
CA ALA A 245 -2.19 8.24 19.43
C ALA A 245 -0.78 8.51 18.88
N VAL A 246 -0.65 8.70 17.56
CA VAL A 246 0.65 8.93 16.89
C VAL A 246 1.11 10.38 16.99
N TYR A 247 0.22 11.34 16.74
CA TYR A 247 0.55 12.76 16.55
C TYR A 247 0.10 13.67 17.71
N GLY A 248 -0.64 13.14 18.69
CA GLY A 248 -1.20 13.89 19.81
C GLY A 248 -2.53 14.60 19.51
N ASP A 249 -3.04 15.34 20.49
CA ASP A 249 -4.39 15.93 20.44
C ASP A 249 -4.51 17.19 19.56
N GLN A 250 -3.40 17.76 19.11
CA GLN A 250 -3.37 19.06 18.42
C GLN A 250 -3.15 18.94 16.91
N VAL A 251 -3.72 17.92 16.26
CA VAL A 251 -3.70 17.82 14.78
C VAL A 251 -4.59 18.91 14.19
N ARG A 252 -4.00 19.80 13.38
CA ARG A 252 -4.69 20.91 12.69
C ARG A 252 -4.96 20.59 11.23
N VAL A 253 -4.00 19.96 10.58
CA VAL A 253 -4.08 19.56 9.17
C VAL A 253 -3.67 18.11 9.09
N ALA A 254 -4.42 17.31 8.35
CA ALA A 254 -4.02 15.97 7.95
C ALA A 254 -4.61 15.69 6.56
N VAL A 255 -3.74 15.59 5.55
CA VAL A 255 -4.14 15.42 4.16
C VAL A 255 -3.28 14.34 3.51
N GLN A 256 -3.93 13.42 2.79
CA GLN A 256 -3.24 12.49 1.92
C GLN A 256 -3.10 13.10 0.54
N THR A 257 -1.86 13.28 0.07
CA THR A 257 -1.56 13.77 -1.28
C THR A 257 -1.27 12.60 -2.21
N GLU A 258 -1.07 12.88 -3.50
CA GLU A 258 -0.58 11.86 -4.46
C GLU A 258 0.87 11.43 -4.16
N VAL A 259 1.58 12.18 -3.30
CA VAL A 259 2.99 11.96 -2.97
C VAL A 259 3.13 11.30 -1.60
N GLN A 260 2.46 11.83 -0.56
CA GLN A 260 2.65 11.43 0.84
C GLN A 260 1.49 11.91 1.75
N GLU A 261 1.44 11.39 2.98
CA GLU A 261 0.62 11.96 4.05
C GLU A 261 1.30 13.23 4.60
N VAL A 262 0.57 14.34 4.68
CA VAL A 262 1.05 15.58 5.31
C VAL A 262 0.21 15.91 6.53
N VAL A 263 0.84 15.91 7.71
CA VAL A 263 0.18 16.21 8.99
C VAL A 263 0.86 17.39 9.67
N VAL A 264 0.08 18.40 10.06
CA VAL A 264 0.54 19.55 10.85
C VAL A 264 -0.13 19.52 12.21
N THR A 265 0.68 19.58 13.27
CA THR A 265 0.24 19.62 14.66
C THR A 265 0.65 20.92 15.34
N GLY A 266 0.09 21.20 16.51
CA GLY A 266 0.48 22.32 17.38
C GLY A 266 -0.39 23.55 17.21
N ALA A 267 -0.84 24.14 18.32
CA ALA A 267 -1.74 25.30 18.29
C ALA A 267 -1.10 26.57 17.71
N ASP A 268 0.22 26.72 17.84
CA ASP A 268 0.97 27.93 17.50
C ASP A 268 2.33 27.59 16.89
N ARG A 269 3.12 28.63 16.58
CA ARG A 269 4.49 28.50 16.07
C ARG A 269 5.36 27.61 16.96
N ASP A 270 5.35 27.79 18.28
CA ASP A 270 6.31 27.16 19.19
C ASP A 270 6.00 25.69 19.52
N SER A 271 4.76 25.26 19.24
CA SER A 271 4.28 23.88 19.36
C SER A 271 4.16 23.15 18.03
N LEU A 272 4.52 23.80 16.91
CA LEU A 272 4.33 23.25 15.57
C LEU A 272 5.19 22.00 15.32
N GLY A 273 4.53 20.96 14.81
CA GLY A 273 5.15 19.77 14.24
C GLY A 273 4.64 19.52 12.82
N LEU A 274 5.55 19.33 11.85
CA LEU A 274 5.22 18.84 10.51
C LEU A 274 5.68 17.40 10.39
N TYR A 275 4.74 16.52 10.05
CA TYR A 275 4.99 15.12 9.80
C TYR A 275 4.69 14.80 8.34
N LEU A 276 5.59 14.03 7.72
CA LEU A 276 5.41 13.47 6.39
C LEU A 276 5.48 11.94 6.50
N ASP A 277 4.44 11.24 6.04
CA ASP A 277 4.29 9.77 6.16
C ASP A 277 4.59 9.26 7.59
N GLY A 278 3.98 9.87 8.61
CA GLY A 278 4.20 9.48 10.01
C GLY A 278 5.49 9.95 10.66
N ARG A 279 6.45 10.47 9.89
CA ARG A 279 7.77 10.87 10.41
C ARG A 279 7.82 12.35 10.69
N LEU A 280 8.28 12.74 11.88
CA LEU A 280 8.53 14.14 12.21
C LEU A 280 9.63 14.70 11.29
N ARG A 281 9.30 15.73 10.52
CA ARG A 281 10.22 16.43 9.62
C ARG A 281 10.64 17.79 10.15
N VAL A 282 9.69 18.54 10.72
CA VAL A 282 9.95 19.84 11.33
C VAL A 282 9.36 19.84 12.72
N SER A 283 10.17 20.22 13.70
CA SER A 283 9.70 20.67 15.01
C SER A 283 10.17 22.11 15.20
N ALA A 284 9.24 23.01 15.50
CA ALA A 284 9.56 24.43 15.61
C ALA A 284 10.59 24.76 16.72
N ARG A 285 10.76 23.86 17.69
CA ARG A 285 11.68 24.04 18.82
C ARG A 285 13.15 23.88 18.44
N ASP A 286 13.45 23.13 17.41
CA ASP A 286 14.81 22.68 17.10
C ASP A 286 15.16 22.66 15.60
N GLU A 287 14.23 22.96 14.70
CA GLU A 287 14.47 23.00 13.25
C GLU A 287 15.67 23.87 12.86
N TYR A 288 15.92 24.97 13.61
CA TYR A 288 17.06 25.86 13.33
C TYR A 288 18.38 25.09 13.32
N ARG A 289 18.54 24.08 14.18
CA ARG A 289 19.77 23.26 14.25
C ARG A 289 20.01 22.51 12.95
N TYR A 290 18.94 22.01 12.33
CA TYR A 290 19.01 21.29 11.07
C TYR A 290 19.28 22.25 9.91
N HIS A 291 18.46 23.30 9.77
CA HIS A 291 18.55 24.20 8.62
C HIS A 291 19.81 25.07 8.64
N GLU A 292 20.25 25.57 9.81
CA GLU A 292 21.50 26.32 9.92
C GLU A 292 22.72 25.45 9.55
N ALA A 293 22.74 24.20 10.01
CA ALA A 293 23.82 23.26 9.73
C ALA A 293 23.81 22.78 8.27
N LEU A 294 22.64 22.67 7.64
CA LEU A 294 22.50 22.31 6.24
C LEU A 294 22.93 23.46 5.31
N VAL A 295 22.50 24.70 5.63
CA VAL A 295 22.61 25.85 4.72
C VAL A 295 23.96 26.56 4.88
N HIS A 296 24.33 27.00 6.07
CA HIS A 296 25.44 27.95 6.23
C HIS A 296 26.80 27.43 5.76
N PRO A 297 27.18 26.15 5.96
CA PRO A 297 28.43 25.62 5.42
C PRO A 297 28.48 25.65 3.89
N ALA A 298 27.37 25.35 3.21
CA ALA A 298 27.27 25.33 1.75
C ALA A 298 27.34 26.74 1.15
N MET A 299 26.97 27.76 1.93
CA MET A 299 26.97 29.16 1.49
C MET A 299 28.36 29.81 1.53
N ASN A 300 29.44 29.09 1.86
CA ASN A 300 30.78 29.65 1.86
C ASN A 300 31.37 29.74 0.44
N GLY A 301 31.14 30.86 -0.25
CA GLY A 301 31.63 31.09 -1.62
C GLY A 301 30.71 31.99 -2.43
N PRO A 302 30.79 31.97 -3.77
CA PRO A 302 29.78 32.55 -4.65
C PRO A 302 28.40 31.95 -4.32
N ARG A 303 27.38 32.81 -4.20
CA ARG A 303 26.03 32.41 -3.75
C ARG A 303 24.90 33.25 -4.37
N ALA A 304 25.13 33.85 -5.53
CA ALA A 304 24.13 34.73 -6.14
C ALA A 304 22.88 33.95 -6.58
N ARG A 305 23.04 32.70 -7.02
CA ARG A 305 21.95 31.80 -7.42
C ARG A 305 22.02 30.49 -6.63
N VAL A 306 20.98 30.20 -5.85
CA VAL A 306 20.90 29.00 -5.01
C VAL A 306 19.77 28.09 -5.48
N LEU A 307 20.04 26.79 -5.58
CA LEU A 307 19.06 25.75 -5.83
C LEU A 307 18.85 24.93 -4.56
N ILE A 308 17.59 24.72 -4.18
CA ILE A 308 17.18 23.84 -3.09
C ILE A 308 16.34 22.73 -3.70
N LEU A 309 16.78 21.49 -3.52
CA LEU A 309 16.06 20.29 -3.94
C LEU A 309 15.30 19.75 -2.72
N GLY A 310 13.97 19.66 -2.81
CA GLY A 310 13.10 19.50 -1.65
C GLY A 310 12.93 20.80 -0.87
N GLY A 311 12.85 20.73 0.46
CA GLY A 311 12.73 21.92 1.32
C GLY A 311 11.43 22.71 1.12
N GLY A 312 10.34 22.04 0.73
CA GLY A 312 9.03 22.67 0.48
C GLY A 312 8.41 23.41 1.67
N ASP A 313 8.91 23.20 2.90
CA ASP A 313 8.51 23.95 4.10
C ASP A 313 9.06 25.39 4.16
N GLY A 314 10.08 25.69 3.34
CA GLY A 314 10.69 27.01 3.19
C GLY A 314 11.70 27.39 4.28
N LEU A 315 12.05 26.50 5.21
CA LEU A 315 12.98 26.79 6.30
C LEU A 315 14.43 26.85 5.81
N ALA A 316 14.83 25.95 4.90
CA ALA A 316 16.11 26.08 4.21
C ALA A 316 16.17 27.39 3.39
N ALA A 317 15.07 27.75 2.71
CA ALA A 317 14.98 29.00 1.94
C ALA A 317 15.09 30.24 2.85
N ARG A 318 14.46 30.23 4.03
CA ARG A 318 14.59 31.29 5.05
C ARG A 318 16.06 31.57 5.38
N GLU A 319 16.84 30.53 5.64
CA GLU A 319 18.26 30.68 5.98
C GLU A 319 19.10 31.20 4.81
N VAL A 320 18.82 30.75 3.59
CA VAL A 320 19.47 31.25 2.36
C VAL A 320 19.15 32.73 2.14
N LEU A 321 17.91 33.16 2.37
CA LEU A 321 17.46 34.53 2.12
C LEU A 321 18.04 35.57 3.10
N ARG A 322 18.64 35.14 4.21
CA ARG A 322 19.40 36.02 5.12
C ARG A 322 20.63 36.65 4.47
N TYR A 323 21.17 36.03 3.41
CA TYR A 323 22.32 36.54 2.69
C TYR A 323 21.89 37.61 1.68
N VAL A 324 22.42 38.83 1.85
CA VAL A 324 22.05 40.00 1.06
C VAL A 324 22.54 39.95 -0.39
N ASP A 325 23.59 39.17 -0.66
CA ASP A 325 24.19 38.97 -1.98
C ASP A 325 23.50 37.86 -2.80
N VAL A 326 22.57 37.11 -2.20
CA VAL A 326 21.69 36.17 -2.91
C VAL A 326 20.70 36.95 -3.78
N ARG A 327 20.67 36.63 -5.08
CA ARG A 327 19.81 37.27 -6.09
C ARG A 327 18.62 36.41 -6.47
N ALA A 328 18.77 35.09 -6.47
CA ALA A 328 17.70 34.16 -6.81
C ALA A 328 17.84 32.84 -6.04
N VAL A 329 16.71 32.32 -5.57
CA VAL A 329 16.59 31.02 -4.91
C VAL A 329 15.51 30.22 -5.65
N THR A 330 15.85 29.02 -6.11
CA THR A 330 14.88 28.09 -6.71
C THR A 330 14.67 26.92 -5.76
N VAL A 331 13.43 26.66 -5.36
CA VAL A 331 13.01 25.48 -4.61
C VAL A 331 12.31 24.52 -5.56
N VAL A 332 12.78 23.28 -5.65
CA VAL A 332 12.16 22.21 -6.44
C VAL A 332 11.54 21.21 -5.49
N GLU A 333 10.21 21.26 -5.36
CA GLU A 333 9.44 20.42 -4.44
C GLU A 333 8.51 19.51 -5.25
N LEU A 334 8.46 18.23 -4.87
CA LEU A 334 7.62 17.24 -5.52
C LEU A 334 6.14 17.42 -5.11
N ASP A 335 5.88 17.69 -3.84
CA ASP A 335 4.53 17.81 -3.29
C ASP A 335 4.06 19.28 -3.18
N PRO A 336 3.15 19.73 -4.06
CA PRO A 336 2.63 21.10 -4.01
C PRO A 336 1.79 21.38 -2.76
N ALA A 337 1.35 20.36 -2.01
CA ALA A 337 0.65 20.56 -0.75
C ALA A 337 1.56 21.10 0.35
N VAL A 338 2.82 20.66 0.40
CA VAL A 338 3.80 21.12 1.39
C VAL A 338 4.06 22.62 1.20
N THR A 339 4.36 23.04 -0.03
CA THR A 339 4.61 24.47 -0.34
C THR A 339 3.36 25.33 -0.17
N ARG A 340 2.17 24.79 -0.45
CA ARG A 340 0.91 25.49 -0.16
C ARG A 340 0.73 25.70 1.34
N LEU A 341 0.90 24.65 2.15
CA LEU A 341 0.81 24.75 3.61
C LEU A 341 1.85 25.73 4.17
N ALA A 342 3.09 25.68 3.66
CA ALA A 342 4.14 26.59 4.07
C ALA A 342 3.86 28.06 3.74
N ARG A 343 2.99 28.33 2.76
CA ARG A 343 2.48 29.67 2.41
C ARG A 343 1.26 30.09 3.23
N THR A 344 0.35 29.16 3.51
CA THR A 344 -1.00 29.48 4.00
C THR A 344 -1.22 29.18 5.48
N ASP A 345 -0.52 28.20 6.05
CA ASP A 345 -0.66 27.89 7.48
C ASP A 345 0.01 29.00 8.31
N PRO A 346 -0.72 29.63 9.27
CA PRO A 346 -0.17 30.74 10.04
C PRO A 346 1.11 30.40 10.79
N ALA A 347 1.18 29.23 11.42
CA ALA A 347 2.31 28.85 12.26
C ALA A 347 3.52 28.45 11.41
N LEU A 348 3.31 27.71 10.32
CA LEU A 348 4.40 27.32 9.42
C LEU A 348 4.95 28.52 8.62
N SER A 349 4.06 29.41 8.17
CA SER A 349 4.46 30.62 7.45
C SER A 349 5.17 31.65 8.36
N GLU A 350 4.82 31.71 9.64
CA GLU A 350 5.57 32.49 10.63
C GLU A 350 6.94 31.85 10.91
N LEU A 351 6.99 30.51 11.02
CA LEU A 351 8.23 29.79 11.27
C LEU A 351 9.24 29.96 10.12
N ASN A 352 8.78 29.93 8.86
CA ASN A 352 9.65 30.18 7.70
C ASN A 352 9.88 31.68 7.40
N ASP A 353 9.54 32.58 8.32
CA ASP A 353 9.68 34.04 8.18
C ASP A 353 9.07 34.58 6.87
N HIS A 354 7.96 33.97 6.45
CA HIS A 354 7.28 34.25 5.20
C HIS A 354 8.19 34.20 3.96
N ALA A 355 9.19 33.31 3.92
CA ALA A 355 10.15 33.17 2.83
C ALA A 355 9.49 33.12 1.42
N PHE A 356 8.29 32.53 1.33
CA PHE A 356 7.50 32.45 0.10
C PHE A 356 6.93 33.77 -0.44
N ARG A 357 7.08 34.87 0.30
CA ARG A 357 6.76 36.23 -0.14
C ARG A 357 7.97 36.99 -0.66
N ASP A 358 9.20 36.48 -0.46
CA ASP A 358 10.40 37.13 -0.96
C ASP A 358 10.45 37.02 -2.51
N PRO A 359 10.61 38.14 -3.24
CA PRO A 359 10.63 38.12 -4.71
C PRO A 359 11.82 37.36 -5.31
N ARG A 360 12.85 37.06 -4.50
CA ARG A 360 14.00 36.26 -4.92
C ARG A 360 13.68 34.76 -4.95
N LEU A 361 12.60 34.30 -4.31
CA LEU A 361 12.25 32.90 -4.23
C LEU A 361 11.30 32.48 -5.36
N THR A 362 11.70 31.46 -6.12
CA THR A 362 10.87 30.77 -7.10
C THR A 362 10.65 29.32 -6.66
N VAL A 363 9.41 28.84 -6.72
CA VAL A 363 9.07 27.45 -6.38
C VAL A 363 8.61 26.73 -7.63
N VAL A 364 9.15 25.53 -7.84
CA VAL A 364 8.81 24.66 -8.96
C VAL A 364 8.26 23.36 -8.40
N GLY A 365 7.01 23.03 -8.76
CA GLY A 365 6.39 21.75 -8.45
C GLY A 365 6.87 20.69 -9.43
N ALA A 366 7.91 19.93 -9.09
CA ALA A 366 8.50 18.92 -9.96
C ALA A 366 9.33 17.90 -9.18
N ASP A 367 9.53 16.72 -9.78
CA ASP A 367 10.51 15.75 -9.31
C ASP A 367 11.93 16.26 -9.61
N ALA A 368 12.75 16.36 -8.57
CA ALA A 368 14.12 16.88 -8.64
C ALA A 368 15.00 16.15 -9.65
N PHE A 369 14.84 14.83 -9.83
CA PHE A 369 15.70 14.06 -10.73
C PHE A 369 15.48 14.43 -12.21
N PRO A 370 14.29 14.24 -12.81
CA PRO A 370 14.06 14.65 -14.20
C PRO A 370 14.20 16.16 -14.39
N TRP A 371 13.91 16.96 -13.37
CA TRP A 371 14.12 18.41 -13.43
C TRP A 371 15.61 18.76 -13.59
N LEU A 372 16.51 18.15 -12.80
CA LEU A 372 17.95 18.37 -12.95
C LEU A 372 18.51 17.89 -14.29
N ARG A 373 17.88 16.91 -14.95
CA ARG A 373 18.28 16.46 -16.29
C ARG A 373 17.97 17.51 -17.37
N ALA A 374 17.03 18.42 -17.12
CA ALA A 374 16.72 19.51 -18.03
C ALA A 374 17.65 20.71 -17.79
N ASP A 375 17.94 21.47 -18.86
CA ASP A 375 18.83 22.62 -18.76
C ASP A 375 18.09 23.83 -18.15
N HIS A 376 18.35 24.07 -16.87
CA HIS A 376 17.77 25.17 -16.09
C HIS A 376 18.80 26.24 -15.69
N GLY A 377 19.93 26.27 -16.40
CA GLY A 377 21.04 27.17 -16.12
C GLY A 377 21.85 26.77 -14.88
N ARG A 378 22.74 27.66 -14.44
CA ARG A 378 23.82 27.34 -13.47
C ARG A 378 23.54 27.85 -12.07
N TYR A 379 23.80 27.06 -11.04
CA TYR A 379 23.61 27.51 -9.65
C TYR A 379 24.94 27.59 -8.93
N ASP A 380 25.16 28.64 -8.15
CA ASP A 380 26.42 28.77 -7.40
C ASP A 380 26.45 27.79 -6.21
N VAL A 381 25.29 27.52 -5.62
CA VAL A 381 25.10 26.58 -4.51
C VAL A 381 23.91 25.68 -4.79
N VAL A 382 24.05 24.39 -4.52
CA VAL A 382 22.96 23.41 -4.53
C VAL A 382 22.82 22.81 -3.13
N ILE A 383 21.63 22.90 -2.56
CA ILE A 383 21.27 22.36 -1.25
C ILE A 383 20.29 21.21 -1.47
N SER A 384 20.58 20.06 -0.88
CA SER A 384 19.76 18.86 -1.00
C SER A 384 19.04 18.61 0.33
N ASP A 385 17.80 19.08 0.44
CA ASP A 385 16.92 18.92 1.59
C ASP A 385 15.83 17.88 1.27
N LEU A 386 16.28 16.63 1.12
CA LEU A 386 15.51 15.53 0.55
C LEU A 386 15.01 14.56 1.64
N PRO A 387 13.91 13.82 1.37
CA PRO A 387 13.43 12.77 2.26
C PRO A 387 14.43 11.62 2.38
N ASP A 388 14.38 10.90 3.50
CA ASP A 388 15.22 9.72 3.79
C ASP A 388 15.20 8.70 2.62
N PRO A 389 16.34 8.15 2.18
CA PRO A 389 16.42 7.17 1.09
C PRO A 389 15.68 5.85 1.36
N GLY A 390 15.26 5.58 2.60
CA GLY A 390 14.52 4.37 2.99
C GLY A 390 13.11 4.25 2.39
N ILE A 391 12.63 5.26 1.66
CA ILE A 391 11.38 5.26 0.90
C ILE A 391 11.71 5.03 -0.58
N THR A 392 11.07 4.06 -1.25
CA THR A 392 11.45 3.64 -2.63
C THR A 392 11.49 4.79 -3.62
N ALA A 393 10.55 5.73 -3.50
CA ALA A 393 10.42 6.87 -4.40
C ALA A 393 11.60 7.86 -4.26
N SER A 394 12.19 7.98 -3.06
CA SER A 394 13.31 8.89 -2.79
C SER A 394 14.67 8.24 -3.05
N THR A 395 14.79 6.91 -3.04
CA THR A 395 16.09 6.21 -3.17
C THR A 395 16.86 6.62 -4.45
N LYS A 396 16.15 6.90 -5.55
CA LYS A 396 16.77 7.36 -6.81
C LYS A 396 17.53 8.68 -6.65
N LEU A 397 17.12 9.53 -5.71
CA LEU A 397 17.75 10.82 -5.38
C LEU A 397 19.07 10.66 -4.60
N TYR A 398 19.51 9.43 -4.33
CA TYR A 398 20.77 9.13 -3.68
C TYR A 398 21.69 8.28 -4.59
N SER A 399 21.34 8.18 -5.87
CA SER A 399 22.14 7.46 -6.87
C SER A 399 23.37 8.26 -7.31
N ALA A 400 24.40 7.54 -7.78
CA ALA A 400 25.59 8.18 -8.37
C ALA A 400 25.24 9.08 -9.57
N GLU A 401 24.21 8.71 -10.34
CA GLU A 401 23.71 9.53 -11.45
C GLU A 401 23.16 10.87 -10.95
N PHE A 402 22.35 10.86 -9.89
CA PHE A 402 21.78 12.07 -9.32
C PHE A 402 22.88 13.02 -8.78
N TYR A 403 23.87 12.50 -8.06
CA TYR A 403 25.02 13.30 -7.61
C TYR A 403 25.87 13.82 -8.78
N GLY A 404 25.97 13.06 -9.88
CA GLY A 404 26.60 13.53 -11.11
C GLY A 404 25.90 14.77 -11.68
N LEU A 405 24.56 14.76 -11.73
CA LEU A 405 23.76 15.91 -12.18
C LEU A 405 23.93 17.13 -11.24
N ILE A 406 23.95 16.90 -9.93
CA ILE A 406 24.21 17.97 -8.95
C ILE A 406 25.60 18.57 -9.14
N ALA A 407 26.63 17.75 -9.39
CA ALA A 407 27.99 18.23 -9.59
C ALA A 407 28.15 19.06 -10.88
N GLU A 408 27.33 18.80 -11.89
CA GLU A 408 27.31 19.57 -13.14
C GLU A 408 26.56 20.92 -13.01
N ALA A 409 25.62 21.04 -12.07
CA ALA A 409 24.80 22.24 -11.90
C ALA A 409 25.60 23.52 -11.54
N PRO A 410 26.71 23.46 -10.77
CA PRO A 410 27.62 24.60 -10.55
C PRO A 410 28.67 24.86 -11.64
N GLY A 411 28.73 24.02 -12.68
CA GLY A 411 29.85 24.00 -13.63
C GLY A 411 29.76 24.98 -14.82
N PRO A 412 30.85 25.14 -15.60
CA PRO A 412 30.86 25.89 -16.84
C PRO A 412 30.00 25.20 -17.90
N GLY A 413 28.69 25.50 -17.86
CA GLY A 413 27.63 25.29 -18.84
C GLY A 413 28.02 24.58 -20.10
N ARG A 414 27.27 23.52 -20.38
CA ARG A 414 27.17 22.87 -21.69
C ARG A 414 26.93 23.95 -22.75
N ALA A 415 28.02 24.45 -23.34
CA ALA A 415 27.97 24.82 -24.74
C ALA A 415 27.47 23.58 -25.45
N ALA A 416 26.31 23.70 -26.11
CA ALA A 416 25.78 22.69 -26.99
C ALA A 416 26.90 22.20 -27.92
N ARG A 417 27.49 21.04 -27.60
CA ARG A 417 28.03 20.12 -28.61
C ARG A 417 26.77 19.41 -29.11
N GLY A 418 26.13 19.77 -30.21
CA GLY A 418 26.71 20.09 -31.51
C GLY A 418 26.80 18.80 -32.32
N ALA A 419 25.76 18.57 -33.12
CA ALA A 419 25.49 17.49 -34.09
C ALA A 419 25.01 16.13 -33.53
#